data_AF-A0A916R867-F1
#
_entry.id   AF-A0A916R867-F1
#
_cell.length_a   1.000
_cell.length_b   1.000
_cell.length_c   1.000
_cell.angle_alpha   90.00
_cell.angle_beta   90.00
_cell.angle_gamma   90.00
#
_symmetry.space_group_name_H-M   'P 1'
#
loop_
_entity.id
_entity.type
_entity.pdbx_description
1 polymer ?
#
loop_
_entity_poly.entity_id
_entity_poly.type
_entity_poly.pdbx_seq_one_letter_code
_entity_poly.pdbx_strand_id
1 'polypeptide(L)'
;MFINDSQTEKLTDEQWNVAHAIANNLTRDKTDVNELNKVISYLHIFIHRDNIGSDFFEYLETLENYGNEIGHSDQTHKYYEKIKRSCKKYLKKYENKPPVMLTILGWVSRLMKYYEYFQKTYQFQVADILDALVIKKSQGNFVTYEIEGIPYKEKEAKKFDLIPDNQTVKVIIKSLKEDGSINHIKFYK
;
A
#
# COMPACT_ATOMS: atom_id res chain seq x y z
N MET A 1 -15.00 -21.39 27.30
CA MET A 1 -15.50 -20.21 26.57
C MET A 1 -14.94 -20.31 25.18
N PHE A 2 -15.77 -20.67 24.21
CA PHE A 2 -15.34 -20.84 22.83
C PHE A 2 -14.97 -19.47 22.27
N ILE A 3 -13.68 -19.27 21.99
CA ILE A 3 -13.26 -18.21 21.09
C ILE A 3 -13.82 -18.63 19.74
N ASN A 4 -14.95 -18.04 19.35
CA ASN A 4 -15.37 -18.09 17.97
C ASN A 4 -14.22 -17.48 17.17
N ASP A 5 -13.55 -18.29 16.35
CA ASP A 5 -12.80 -17.83 15.18
C ASP A 5 -13.81 -17.07 14.30
N SER A 6 -14.06 -15.82 14.65
CA SER A 6 -14.88 -14.91 13.86
C SER A 6 -14.14 -14.75 12.55
N GLN A 7 -14.72 -15.35 11.51
CA GLN A 7 -14.45 -15.14 10.10
C GLN A 7 -13.62 -13.88 9.88
N THR A 8 -12.34 -14.05 9.58
CA THR A 8 -11.54 -12.95 9.03
C THR A 8 -12.22 -12.60 7.72
N GLU A 9 -13.06 -11.56 7.71
CA GLU A 9 -13.65 -11.04 6.49
C GLU A 9 -12.51 -10.75 5.53
N LYS A 10 -12.37 -11.59 4.51
CA LYS A 10 -11.35 -11.42 3.49
C LYS A 10 -11.68 -10.12 2.76
N LEU A 11 -10.71 -9.22 2.71
CA LEU A 11 -10.82 -8.04 1.85
C LEU A 11 -11.10 -8.50 0.41
N THR A 12 -12.04 -7.83 -0.26
CA THR A 12 -12.23 -7.94 -1.70
C THR A 12 -11.02 -7.39 -2.45
N ASP A 13 -10.87 -7.74 -3.72
CA ASP A 13 -9.79 -7.19 -4.57
C ASP A 13 -9.79 -5.66 -4.59
N GLU A 14 -10.96 -5.02 -4.60
CA GLU A 14 -11.09 -3.57 -4.54
C GLU A 14 -10.57 -3.00 -3.21
N GLN A 15 -10.85 -3.67 -2.09
CA GLN A 15 -10.39 -3.25 -0.77
C GLN A 15 -8.88 -3.50 -0.58
N TRP A 16 -8.36 -4.59 -1.14
CA TRP A 16 -6.92 -4.85 -1.22
C TRP A 16 -6.20 -3.76 -2.02
N ASN A 17 -6.73 -3.40 -3.19
CA ASN A 17 -6.19 -2.31 -4.00
C ASN A 17 -6.17 -0.98 -3.22
N VAL A 18 -7.22 -0.70 -2.44
CA VAL A 18 -7.25 0.46 -1.54
C VAL A 18 -6.18 0.37 -0.45
N ALA A 19 -6.04 -0.77 0.22
CA ALA A 19 -5.01 -0.97 1.25
C ALA A 19 -3.60 -0.77 0.68
N HIS A 20 -3.31 -1.37 -0.48
CA HIS A 20 -2.04 -1.19 -1.18
C HIS A 20 -1.81 0.27 -1.60
N ALA A 21 -2.82 0.97 -2.10
CA ALA A 21 -2.69 2.37 -2.52
C ALA A 21 -2.37 3.29 -1.33
N ILE A 22 -3.03 3.10 -0.19
CA ILE A 22 -2.75 3.87 1.04
C ILE A 22 -1.35 3.53 1.56
N ALA A 23 -1.04 2.24 1.73
CA ALA A 23 0.25 1.81 2.28
C ALA A 23 1.44 2.30 1.44
N ASN A 24 1.36 2.17 0.11
CA ASN A 24 2.40 2.67 -0.78
C ASN A 24 2.58 4.19 -0.65
N ASN A 25 1.48 4.95 -0.62
CA ASN A 25 1.57 6.41 -0.46
C ASN A 25 2.25 6.79 0.87
N LEU A 26 1.81 6.18 1.97
CA LEU A 26 2.33 6.52 3.30
C LEU A 26 3.78 6.09 3.50
N THR A 27 4.18 4.90 3.00
CA THR A 27 5.57 4.44 3.05
C THR A 27 6.48 5.32 2.21
N ARG A 28 6.08 5.68 0.97
CA ARG A 28 6.89 6.57 0.10
C ARG A 28 7.08 7.95 0.70
N ASP A 29 6.04 8.47 1.34
CA ASP A 29 6.10 9.75 2.05
C ASP A 29 6.86 9.65 3.40
N LYS A 30 7.45 8.49 3.74
CA LYS A 30 8.15 8.20 4.99
C LYS A 30 7.31 8.52 6.23
N THR A 31 6.02 8.20 6.16
CA THR A 31 5.07 8.43 7.26
C THR A 31 5.30 7.39 8.36
N ASP A 32 5.37 7.85 9.61
CA ASP A 32 5.51 6.93 10.75
C ASP A 32 4.24 6.06 10.90
N VAL A 33 4.42 4.75 10.86
CA VAL A 33 3.35 3.77 11.05
C VAL A 33 2.72 3.85 12.45
N ASN A 34 3.44 4.35 13.45
CA ASN A 34 2.92 4.56 14.80
C ASN A 34 1.85 5.66 14.82
N GLU A 35 2.02 6.72 14.05
CA GLU A 35 1.01 7.79 13.92
C GLU A 35 -0.25 7.26 13.22
N LEU A 36 -0.09 6.39 12.22
CA LEU A 36 -1.22 5.66 11.64
C LEU A 36 -1.90 4.74 12.66
N ASN A 37 -1.15 4.04 13.51
CA ASN A 37 -1.72 3.15 14.53
C ASN A 37 -2.55 3.92 15.57
N LYS A 38 -2.23 5.18 15.89
CA LYS A 38 -3.08 6.03 16.74
C LYS A 38 -4.43 6.31 16.08
N VAL A 39 -4.43 6.61 14.78
CA VAL A 39 -5.64 6.81 13.97
C VAL A 39 -6.49 5.54 13.91
N ILE A 40 -5.85 4.37 13.72
CA ILE A 40 -6.54 3.06 13.76
C ILE A 40 -7.16 2.82 15.14
N SER A 41 -6.43 3.13 16.20
CA SER A 41 -6.88 2.93 17.58
C SER A 41 -8.13 3.76 17.89
N TYR A 42 -8.17 5.01 17.43
CA TYR A 42 -9.37 5.86 17.53
C TYR A 42 -10.59 5.18 16.89
N LEU A 43 -10.47 4.75 15.63
CA LEU A 43 -11.57 4.08 14.91
C LEU A 43 -12.00 2.78 15.61
N HIS A 44 -11.04 2.00 16.09
CA HIS A 44 -11.30 0.74 16.80
C HIS A 44 -12.05 0.97 18.12
N ILE A 45 -11.60 1.92 18.95
CA ILE A 45 -12.20 2.21 20.27
C ILE A 45 -13.65 2.67 20.13
N PHE A 46 -13.95 3.42 19.07
CA PHE A 46 -15.26 4.04 18.88
C PHE A 46 -16.11 3.36 17.80
N ILE A 47 -15.74 2.15 17.36
CA ILE A 47 -16.35 1.46 16.22
C ILE A 47 -17.88 1.26 16.32
N HIS A 48 -18.40 1.21 17.55
CA HIS A 48 -19.83 1.04 17.84
C HIS A 48 -20.60 2.37 18.02
N ARG A 49 -19.94 3.52 17.91
CA ARG A 49 -20.63 4.82 17.96
C ARG A 49 -21.32 5.08 16.63
N ASP A 50 -22.50 5.70 16.72
CA ASP A 50 -23.17 6.25 15.55
C ASP A 50 -22.25 7.25 14.86
N ASN A 51 -22.31 7.30 13.53
CA ASN A 51 -21.54 8.23 12.69
C ASN A 51 -20.01 8.15 12.83
N ILE A 52 -19.44 7.09 13.44
CA ILE A 52 -17.99 6.99 13.64
C ILE A 52 -17.17 7.11 12.33
N GLY A 53 -17.75 6.74 11.19
CA GLY A 53 -17.11 6.93 9.89
C GLY A 53 -16.86 8.39 9.53
N SER A 54 -17.82 9.29 9.77
CA SER A 54 -17.63 10.73 9.57
C SER A 54 -16.72 11.32 10.64
N ASP A 55 -16.94 10.93 11.89
CA ASP A 55 -16.15 11.40 13.05
C ASP A 55 -14.67 11.04 12.89
N PHE A 56 -14.37 9.90 12.27
CA PHE A 56 -13.00 9.50 11.90
C PHE A 56 -12.32 10.53 10.98
N PHE A 57 -13.04 11.03 9.97
CA PHE A 57 -12.48 12.04 9.06
C PHE A 57 -12.35 13.41 9.72
N GLU A 58 -13.28 13.78 10.61
CA GLU A 58 -13.19 14.99 11.42
C GLU A 58 -12.02 14.92 12.42
N TYR A 59 -11.82 13.75 13.02
CA TYR A 59 -10.67 13.49 13.88
C TYR A 59 -9.35 13.65 13.12
N LEU A 60 -9.27 13.18 11.87
CA LEU A 60 -8.10 13.41 11.02
C LEU A 60 -7.87 14.89 10.69
N GLU A 61 -8.92 15.69 10.51
CA GLU A 61 -8.79 17.14 10.36
C GLU A 61 -8.27 17.79 11.66
N THR A 62 -8.78 17.35 12.81
CA THR A 62 -8.32 17.82 14.11
C THR A 62 -6.84 17.51 14.33
N LEU A 63 -6.39 16.29 14.02
CA LEU A 63 -5.00 15.89 14.15
C LEU A 63 -4.06 16.68 13.24
N GLU A 64 -4.48 17.02 12.04
CA GLU A 64 -3.69 17.87 11.14
C GLU A 64 -3.60 19.31 11.67
N ASN A 65 -4.73 19.89 12.08
CA ASN A 65 -4.79 21.28 12.53
C ASN A 65 -4.06 21.51 13.87
N TYR A 66 -4.14 20.54 14.78
CA TYR A 66 -3.58 20.65 16.14
C TYR A 66 -2.37 19.74 16.38
N GLY A 67 -1.86 19.07 15.34
CA GLY A 67 -0.75 18.13 15.46
C GLY A 67 0.56 18.75 15.97
N ASN A 68 0.73 20.06 15.82
CA ASN A 68 1.87 20.81 16.36
C ASN A 68 1.80 21.03 17.88
N GLU A 69 0.60 20.95 18.48
CA GLU A 69 0.41 21.12 19.93
C GLU A 69 0.41 19.76 20.66
N ILE A 70 0.04 18.70 19.94
CA ILE A 70 -0.10 17.33 20.49
C ILE A 70 1.15 16.48 20.21
N GLY A 71 1.94 16.83 19.19
CA GLY A 71 3.14 16.11 18.78
C GLY A 71 4.38 16.55 19.56
N HIS A 72 5.24 15.61 19.92
CA HIS A 72 6.56 15.89 20.50
C HIS A 72 7.62 16.28 19.45
N SER A 73 7.22 16.46 18.19
CA SER A 73 8.10 16.69 17.03
C SER A 73 7.42 17.56 15.97
N ASP A 74 8.18 18.48 15.37
CA ASP A 74 7.78 19.34 14.25
C ASP A 74 7.32 18.57 12.99
N GLN A 75 7.56 17.25 12.94
CA GLN A 75 7.15 16.38 11.81
C GLN A 75 5.76 15.77 12.00
N THR A 76 5.20 15.81 13.22
CA THR A 76 3.97 15.08 13.56
C THR A 76 2.76 15.57 12.75
N HIS A 77 2.59 16.89 12.59
CA HIS A 77 1.50 17.44 11.77
C HIS A 77 1.59 17.00 10.31
N LYS A 78 2.81 16.91 9.74
CA LYS A 78 3.02 16.48 8.35
C LYS A 78 2.61 15.03 8.14
N TYR A 79 2.82 14.17 9.14
CA TYR A 79 2.33 12.79 9.08
C TYR A 79 0.80 12.76 9.04
N TYR A 80 0.13 13.53 9.90
CA TYR A 80 -1.32 13.60 9.91
C TYR A 80 -1.92 14.20 8.64
N GLU A 81 -1.29 15.22 8.04
CA GLU A 81 -1.65 15.74 6.72
C GLU A 81 -1.65 14.62 5.66
N LYS A 82 -0.55 13.84 5.59
CA LYS A 82 -0.39 12.73 4.64
C LYS A 82 -1.38 11.60 4.87
N ILE A 83 -1.63 11.25 6.14
CA ILE A 83 -2.63 10.25 6.54
C ILE A 83 -4.02 10.71 6.13
N LYS A 84 -4.41 11.95 6.49
CA LYS A 84 -5.70 12.54 6.13
C LYS A 84 -5.90 12.52 4.62
N ARG A 85 -4.92 13.02 3.86
CA ARG A 85 -4.96 13.07 2.40
C ARG A 85 -5.18 11.69 1.79
N SER A 86 -4.42 10.69 2.22
CA SER A 86 -4.53 9.32 1.69
C SER A 86 -5.84 8.66 2.10
N CYS A 87 -6.27 8.79 3.35
CA CYS A 87 -7.53 8.23 3.83
C CYS A 87 -8.73 8.89 3.14
N LYS A 88 -8.80 10.21 3.03
CA LYS A 88 -9.88 10.89 2.31
C LYS A 88 -9.96 10.45 0.85
N LYS A 89 -8.81 10.29 0.18
CA LYS A 89 -8.78 9.89 -1.23
C LYS A 89 -9.32 8.48 -1.47
N TYR A 90 -8.93 7.50 -0.65
CA TYR A 90 -9.23 6.09 -0.95
C TYR A 90 -10.27 5.44 -0.03
N LEU A 91 -10.45 5.96 1.18
CA LEU A 91 -11.28 5.37 2.22
C LEU A 91 -12.66 6.02 2.36
N LYS A 92 -12.86 7.24 1.85
CA LYS A 92 -14.13 8.01 2.00
C LYS A 92 -15.35 7.25 1.48
N LYS A 93 -15.21 6.45 0.42
CA LYS A 93 -16.30 5.59 -0.10
C LYS A 93 -16.81 4.54 0.89
N TYR A 94 -16.03 4.24 1.94
CA TYR A 94 -16.38 3.30 3.00
C TYR A 94 -16.80 3.99 4.30
N GLU A 95 -17.04 5.31 4.29
CA GLU A 95 -17.46 6.08 5.48
C GLU A 95 -18.63 5.44 6.22
N ASN A 96 -19.64 4.97 5.49
CA ASN A 96 -20.81 4.30 6.09
C ASN A 96 -20.57 2.82 6.44
N LYS A 97 -19.31 2.35 6.38
CA LYS A 97 -18.89 0.97 6.70
C LYS A 97 -17.64 0.97 7.59
N PRO A 98 -17.73 1.46 8.84
CA PRO A 98 -16.58 1.54 9.74
C PRO A 98 -15.81 0.23 9.95
N PRO A 99 -16.45 -0.96 10.07
CA PRO A 99 -15.72 -2.23 10.17
C PRO A 99 -14.83 -2.54 8.96
N VAL A 100 -15.28 -2.14 7.76
CA VAL A 100 -14.49 -2.28 6.52
C VAL A 100 -13.31 -1.32 6.53
N MET A 101 -13.52 -0.06 6.95
CA MET A 101 -12.45 0.92 7.10
C MET A 101 -11.36 0.41 8.06
N LEU A 102 -11.77 -0.11 9.22
CA LEU A 102 -10.87 -0.65 10.23
C LEU A 102 -10.06 -1.84 9.69
N THR A 103 -10.71 -2.77 8.99
CA THR A 103 -10.03 -3.92 8.38
C THR A 103 -9.01 -3.49 7.33
N ILE A 104 -9.37 -2.55 6.44
CA ILE A 104 -8.45 -1.98 5.45
C ILE A 104 -7.24 -1.35 6.14
N LEU A 105 -7.46 -0.46 7.12
CA LEU A 105 -6.36 0.24 7.79
C LEU A 105 -5.46 -0.71 8.59
N GLY A 106 -6.02 -1.77 9.17
CA GLY A 106 -5.25 -2.84 9.80
C GLY A 106 -4.29 -3.52 8.81
N TRP A 107 -4.70 -3.72 7.56
CA TRP A 107 -3.81 -4.21 6.50
C TRP A 107 -2.82 -3.16 6.03
N VAL A 108 -3.21 -1.88 5.95
CA VAL A 108 -2.30 -0.77 5.63
C VAL A 108 -1.10 -0.75 6.59
N SER A 109 -1.33 -0.84 7.90
CA SER A 109 -0.25 -0.85 8.91
C SER A 109 0.72 -2.03 8.69
N ARG A 110 0.22 -3.23 8.37
CA ARG A 110 1.04 -4.41 8.07
C ARG A 110 1.83 -4.23 6.77
N LEU A 111 1.18 -3.74 5.71
CA LEU A 111 1.79 -3.50 4.41
C LEU A 111 2.88 -2.43 4.49
N MET A 112 2.67 -1.34 5.26
CA MET A 112 3.70 -0.32 5.44
C MET A 112 4.99 -0.89 6.02
N LYS A 113 4.88 -1.74 7.05
CA LYS A 113 6.02 -2.44 7.66
C LYS A 113 6.70 -3.37 6.66
N TYR A 114 5.92 -4.12 5.89
CA TYR A 114 6.43 -5.00 4.84
C TYR A 114 7.20 -4.20 3.77
N TYR A 115 6.64 -3.10 3.27
CA TYR A 115 7.28 -2.27 2.26
C TYR A 115 8.54 -1.58 2.76
N GLU A 116 8.53 -1.09 3.99
CA GLU A 116 9.73 -0.51 4.60
C GLU A 116 10.82 -1.57 4.78
N TYR A 117 10.47 -2.76 5.26
CA TYR A 117 11.41 -3.88 5.36
C TYR A 117 11.93 -4.28 3.99
N PHE A 118 11.06 -4.40 2.99
CA PHE A 118 11.43 -4.77 1.63
C PHE A 118 12.40 -3.76 1.02
N GLN A 119 12.13 -2.45 1.16
CA GLN A 119 13.04 -1.40 0.70
C GLN A 119 14.40 -1.43 1.42
N LYS A 120 14.43 -1.76 2.72
CA LYS A 120 15.69 -1.88 3.48
C LYS A 120 16.49 -3.12 3.09
N THR A 121 15.81 -4.25 2.91
CA THR A 121 16.42 -5.56 2.64
C THR A 121 16.85 -5.69 1.19
N TYR A 122 16.11 -5.09 0.26
CA TYR A 122 16.39 -5.13 -1.18
C TYR A 122 16.75 -3.73 -1.68
N GLN A 123 18.02 -3.37 -1.52
CA GLN A 123 18.59 -2.23 -2.24
C GLN A 123 18.88 -2.65 -3.67
N PHE A 124 17.86 -2.55 -4.50
CA PHE A 124 18.01 -2.78 -5.92
C PHE A 124 19.00 -1.80 -6.54
N GLN A 125 19.73 -2.29 -7.54
CA GLN A 125 20.58 -1.51 -8.40
C GLN A 125 20.10 -1.65 -9.85
N VAL A 126 20.34 -0.60 -10.63
CA VAL A 126 20.16 -0.70 -12.08
C VAL A 126 21.06 -1.82 -12.60
N ALA A 127 20.51 -2.66 -13.49
CA ALA A 127 21.10 -3.87 -14.01
C ALA A 127 21.03 -5.14 -13.12
N ASP A 128 20.44 -5.07 -11.92
CA ASP A 128 20.13 -6.29 -11.17
C ASP A 128 19.18 -7.19 -11.96
N ILE A 129 19.40 -8.50 -11.86
CA ILE A 129 18.59 -9.53 -12.49
C ILE A 129 17.78 -10.24 -11.40
N LEU A 130 16.46 -10.22 -11.56
CA LEU A 130 15.52 -10.78 -10.60
C LEU A 130 14.68 -11.87 -11.26
N ASP A 131 14.19 -12.81 -10.45
CA ASP A 131 13.16 -13.74 -10.87
C ASP A 131 11.79 -13.05 -10.75
N ALA A 132 10.94 -13.21 -11.76
CA ALA A 132 9.62 -12.61 -11.83
C ALA A 132 8.59 -13.56 -12.44
N LEU A 133 7.41 -13.66 -11.83
CA LEU A 133 6.30 -14.45 -12.36
C LEU A 133 5.56 -13.68 -13.46
N VAL A 134 5.36 -14.28 -14.62
CA VAL A 134 4.54 -13.68 -15.68
C VAL A 134 3.05 -13.88 -15.37
N ILE A 135 2.39 -12.86 -14.85
CA ILE A 135 0.98 -12.93 -14.46
C ILE A 135 0.04 -12.84 -15.66
N LYS A 136 0.35 -11.96 -16.61
CA LYS A 136 -0.56 -11.67 -17.72
C LYS A 136 0.15 -11.07 -18.93
N LYS A 137 -0.24 -11.51 -20.13
CA LYS A 137 0.01 -10.83 -21.40
C LYS A 137 -1.26 -10.13 -21.88
N SER A 138 -1.13 -8.96 -22.48
CA SER A 138 -2.27 -8.15 -22.94
C SER A 138 -1.98 -7.41 -24.24
N GLN A 139 -3.04 -6.91 -24.88
CA GLN A 139 -2.97 -6.17 -26.15
C GLN A 139 -1.93 -5.03 -26.10
N GLY A 140 -1.26 -4.78 -27.23
CA GLY A 140 -0.20 -3.77 -27.33
C GLY A 140 1.17 -4.25 -26.84
N ASN A 141 1.38 -5.57 -26.78
CA ASN A 141 2.61 -6.24 -26.36
C ASN A 141 2.99 -5.91 -24.90
N PHE A 142 2.00 -5.83 -24.02
CA PHE A 142 2.21 -5.57 -22.60
C PHE A 142 2.26 -6.87 -21.81
N VAL A 143 3.24 -6.98 -20.93
CA VAL A 143 3.42 -8.09 -20.00
C VAL A 143 3.39 -7.54 -18.58
N THR A 144 2.63 -8.18 -17.70
CA THR A 144 2.64 -7.91 -16.26
C THR A 144 3.51 -8.96 -15.57
N TYR A 145 4.61 -8.51 -15.00
CA TYR A 145 5.49 -9.33 -14.16
C TYR A 145 5.16 -9.09 -12.69
N GLU A 146 5.25 -10.12 -11.87
CA GLU A 146 5.18 -9.99 -10.42
C GLU A 146 6.54 -10.33 -9.82
N ILE A 147 7.07 -9.39 -9.03
CA ILE A 147 8.30 -9.57 -8.26
C ILE A 147 7.89 -9.39 -6.80
N GLU A 148 8.01 -10.44 -6.00
CA GLU A 148 7.74 -10.40 -4.55
C GLU A 148 6.34 -9.82 -4.21
N GLY A 149 5.34 -10.21 -5.00
CA GLY A 149 3.94 -9.79 -4.86
C GLY A 149 3.61 -8.40 -5.42
N ILE A 150 4.57 -7.70 -6.05
CA ILE A 150 4.35 -6.39 -6.66
C ILE A 150 4.25 -6.55 -8.19
N PRO A 151 3.13 -6.14 -8.82
CA PRO A 151 2.96 -6.22 -10.26
C PRO A 151 3.59 -5.02 -11.00
N TYR A 152 4.32 -5.29 -12.07
CA TYR A 152 4.96 -4.33 -12.97
C TYR A 152 4.50 -4.58 -14.41
N LYS A 153 3.76 -3.63 -14.99
CA LYS A 153 3.28 -3.71 -16.36
C LYS A 153 4.25 -3.04 -17.33
N GLU A 154 4.80 -3.82 -18.25
CA GLU A 154 5.88 -3.41 -19.15
C GLU A 154 5.55 -3.71 -20.61
N LYS A 155 5.92 -2.79 -21.51
CA LYS A 155 5.79 -3.01 -22.95
C LYS A 155 7.02 -3.77 -23.48
N GLU A 156 6.80 -4.92 -24.11
CA GLU A 156 7.85 -5.85 -24.56
C GLU A 156 7.84 -6.05 -26.07
N ALA A 157 7.77 -4.96 -26.84
CA ALA A 157 7.51 -5.01 -28.28
C ALA A 157 8.36 -6.02 -29.09
N LYS A 158 9.65 -6.18 -28.75
CA LYS A 158 10.58 -7.08 -29.47
C LYS A 158 10.67 -8.50 -28.88
N LYS A 159 10.33 -8.66 -27.61
CA LYS A 159 10.52 -9.93 -26.87
C LYS A 159 9.21 -10.56 -26.42
N PHE A 160 8.07 -9.93 -26.70
CA PHE A 160 6.74 -10.36 -26.27
C PHE A 160 6.45 -11.83 -26.57
N ASP A 161 6.77 -12.28 -27.78
CA ASP A 161 6.50 -13.66 -28.22
C ASP A 161 7.43 -14.69 -27.56
N LEU A 162 8.57 -14.24 -27.03
CA LEU A 162 9.56 -15.09 -26.35
C LEU A 162 9.23 -15.32 -24.87
N ILE A 163 8.30 -14.56 -24.31
CA ILE A 163 7.97 -14.61 -22.88
C ILE A 163 6.85 -15.64 -22.67
N PRO A 164 7.11 -16.70 -21.89
CA PRO A 164 6.10 -17.72 -21.57
C PRO A 164 5.00 -17.16 -20.66
N ASP A 165 3.78 -17.68 -20.82
CA ASP A 165 2.66 -17.37 -19.93
C ASP A 165 2.75 -18.15 -18.62
N ASN A 166 2.45 -17.49 -17.49
CA ASN A 166 2.34 -18.10 -16.16
C ASN A 166 3.59 -18.89 -15.72
N GLN A 167 4.77 -18.38 -16.08
CA GLN A 167 6.06 -18.96 -15.68
C GLN A 167 6.97 -17.90 -15.06
N THR A 168 7.91 -18.35 -14.23
CA THR A 168 8.97 -17.51 -13.70
C THR A 168 10.02 -17.27 -14.78
N VAL A 169 10.36 -16.01 -14.99
CA VAL A 169 11.36 -15.55 -15.95
C VAL A 169 12.36 -14.62 -15.27
N LYS A 170 13.52 -14.42 -15.90
CA LYS A 170 14.47 -13.41 -15.46
C LYS A 170 14.12 -12.05 -16.06
N VAL A 171 14.16 -11.01 -15.24
CA VAL A 171 14.01 -9.62 -15.65
C VAL A 171 15.17 -8.80 -15.14
N ILE A 172 15.55 -7.77 -15.90
CA ILE A 172 16.61 -6.84 -15.53
C ILE A 172 15.99 -5.49 -15.15
N ILE A 173 16.48 -4.90 -14.07
CA ILE A 173 16.11 -3.55 -13.66
C ILE A 173 16.72 -2.55 -14.65
N LYS A 174 15.86 -1.77 -15.30
CA LYS A 174 16.26 -0.69 -16.22
C LYS A 174 16.34 0.66 -15.54
N SER A 175 15.49 0.90 -14.55
CA SER A 175 15.57 2.12 -13.74
C SER A 175 14.89 1.94 -12.40
N LEU A 176 15.33 2.76 -11.45
CA LEU A 176 14.75 2.91 -10.13
C LEU A 176 14.08 4.28 -10.02
N LYS A 177 13.18 4.42 -9.06
CA LYS A 177 12.65 5.73 -8.64
C LYS A 177 13.63 6.37 -7.65
N GLU A 178 13.39 7.64 -7.33
CA GLU A 178 14.17 8.38 -6.31
C GLU A 178 14.13 7.71 -4.93
N ASP A 179 13.07 6.95 -4.64
CA ASP A 179 12.91 6.18 -3.41
C ASP A 179 13.61 4.81 -3.43
N GLY A 180 14.36 4.49 -4.48
CA GLY A 180 15.08 3.22 -4.64
C GLY A 180 14.20 2.04 -5.07
N SER A 181 12.88 2.21 -5.17
CA SER A 181 12.00 1.17 -5.69
C SER A 181 12.13 1.01 -7.21
N ILE A 182 11.78 -0.18 -7.71
CA ILE A 182 11.79 -0.47 -9.14
C ILE A 182 10.84 0.47 -9.89
N ASN A 183 11.36 1.11 -10.93
CA ASN A 183 10.56 1.91 -11.87
C ASN A 183 10.26 1.13 -13.15
N HIS A 184 11.31 0.67 -13.83
CA HIS A 184 11.18 -0.10 -15.07
C HIS A 184 12.01 -1.37 -15.04
N ILE A 185 11.43 -2.44 -15.60
CA ILE A 185 12.10 -3.72 -15.82
C ILE A 185 11.94 -4.17 -17.26
N LYS A 186 12.81 -5.08 -17.71
CA LYS A 186 12.69 -5.75 -19.01
C LYS A 186 13.01 -7.22 -18.92
N PHE A 187 12.39 -8.03 -19.77
CA PHE A 187 12.75 -9.43 -19.93
C PHE A 187 14.24 -9.62 -20.24
N TYR A 188 14.91 -10.39 -19.39
CA TYR A 188 16.32 -10.71 -19.45
C TYR A 188 16.49 -12.15 -19.97
N LYS A 189 17.00 -12.24 -21.18
CA LYS A 189 17.33 -13.45 -21.92
C LYS A 189 18.54 -13.13 -22.77
#